data_AF-A0A6I5C8U5-F1
#
_entry.id   AF-A0A6I5C8U5-F1
#
_cell.length_a   1.000
_cell.length_b   1.000
_cell.length_c   1.000
_cell.angle_alpha   90.00
_cell.angle_beta   90.00
_cell.angle_gamma   90.00
#
_symmetry.space_group_name_H-M   'P 1'
#
loop_
_entity.id
_entity.type
_entity.pdbx_description
1 polymer ?
#
loop_
_entity_poly.entity_id
_entity_poly.type
_entity_poly.pdbx_seq_one_letter_code
_entity_poly.pdbx_strand_id
1 'polypeptide(L)'
;MPSTPQHPDASTEPADAFEPPSAEEARARRTYASLFRIAERHAATDGQRRRQTHPQVLAPHEAIRLVSFLLSGAALPEDGEPEVDRADITAALSLVPLARAEMDELEAGLLTMARGRGMTWPEIAFGLGLATPQAARQRYERLLSRTDPAPGAE
;
A
#
# COMPACT_ATOMS: atom_id res chain seq x y z
N MET A 1 -8.28 46.84 -23.72
CA MET A 1 -7.63 45.61 -24.20
C MET A 1 -7.69 44.59 -23.07
N PRO A 2 -8.65 43.65 -23.08
CA PRO A 2 -8.70 42.59 -22.08
C PRO A 2 -7.68 41.50 -22.44
N SER A 3 -6.82 41.14 -21.49
CA SER A 3 -5.92 40.00 -21.59
C SER A 3 -6.70 38.71 -21.30
N THR A 4 -6.74 37.81 -22.27
CA THR A 4 -7.23 36.44 -22.12
C THR A 4 -6.32 35.66 -21.15
N PRO A 5 -6.84 35.00 -20.11
CA PRO A 5 -6.08 33.97 -19.41
C PRO A 5 -6.08 32.68 -20.23
N GLN A 6 -4.88 32.26 -20.64
CA GLN A 6 -4.60 31.00 -21.30
C GLN A 6 -4.75 29.85 -20.29
N HIS A 7 -5.63 28.89 -20.60
CA HIS A 7 -5.74 27.62 -19.88
C HIS A 7 -4.43 26.82 -20.02
N PRO A 8 -3.92 26.17 -18.97
CA PRO A 8 -3.19 24.94 -19.10
C PRO A 8 -4.19 23.80 -18.89
N ASP A 9 -4.86 23.39 -19.97
CA ASP A 9 -5.35 22.01 -20.03
C ASP A 9 -4.07 21.18 -20.22
N ALA A 10 -3.57 20.61 -19.11
CA ALA A 10 -2.47 19.67 -19.11
C ALA A 10 -2.96 18.43 -19.87
N SER A 11 -2.83 18.52 -21.19
CA SER A 11 -3.12 17.46 -22.14
C SER A 11 -2.22 16.30 -21.73
N THR A 12 -2.82 15.27 -21.15
CA THR A 12 -2.18 13.96 -21.06
C THR A 12 -2.02 13.49 -22.49
N GLU A 13 -0.84 13.72 -23.06
CA GLU A 13 -0.54 13.21 -24.40
C GLU A 13 -0.74 11.69 -24.40
N PRO A 14 -1.46 11.14 -25.39
CA PRO A 14 -1.64 9.70 -25.48
C PRO A 14 -0.25 9.06 -25.69
N ALA A 15 0.13 8.17 -24.76
CA ALA A 15 1.38 7.43 -24.82
C ALA A 15 1.57 6.81 -26.22
N ASP A 16 2.78 6.93 -26.78
CA ASP A 16 3.15 6.34 -28.07
C ASP A 16 2.82 4.84 -28.06
N ALA A 17 1.94 4.42 -28.98
CA ALA A 17 1.46 3.05 -29.06
C ALA A 17 2.57 2.01 -29.32
N PHE A 18 3.76 2.46 -29.74
CA PHE A 18 4.91 1.61 -30.04
C PHE A 18 6.00 1.62 -28.96
N GLU A 19 5.87 2.42 -27.91
CA GLU A 19 6.79 2.38 -26.77
C GLU A 19 6.37 1.29 -25.78
N PRO A 20 7.28 0.39 -25.35
CA PRO A 20 6.94 -0.57 -24.31
C PRO A 20 6.56 0.16 -23.01
N PRO A 21 5.52 -0.30 -22.29
CA PRO A 21 5.08 0.38 -21.08
C PRO A 21 6.18 0.41 -20.03
N SER A 22 6.24 1.49 -19.26
CA SER A 22 7.16 1.59 -18.13
C SER A 22 6.92 0.43 -17.13
N ALA A 23 7.94 0.09 -16.34
CA ALA A 23 7.81 -0.98 -15.33
C ALA A 23 6.66 -0.70 -14.34
N GLU A 24 6.44 0.57 -14.01
CA GLU A 24 5.36 1.02 -13.15
C GLU A 24 3.98 0.83 -13.80
N GLU A 25 3.81 1.23 -15.07
CA GLU A 25 2.58 1.03 -15.83
C GLU A 25 2.26 -0.45 -15.99
N ALA A 26 3.26 -1.25 -16.34
CA ALA A 26 3.11 -2.68 -16.49
C ALA A 26 2.63 -3.31 -15.16
N ARG A 27 3.19 -2.89 -14.02
CA ARG A 27 2.73 -3.29 -12.68
C ARG A 27 1.32 -2.77 -12.38
N ALA A 28 1.01 -1.52 -12.71
CA ALA A 28 -0.33 -0.94 -12.50
C ALA A 28 -1.41 -1.80 -13.17
N ARG A 29 -1.18 -2.22 -14.43
CA ARG A 29 -2.07 -3.13 -15.18
C ARG A 29 -2.23 -4.49 -14.52
N ARG A 30 -1.20 -4.99 -13.80
CA ARG A 30 -1.27 -6.27 -13.05
C ARG A 30 -1.96 -6.16 -11.69
N THR A 31 -2.25 -4.96 -11.18
CA THR A 31 -2.76 -4.77 -9.81
C THR A 31 -4.05 -5.55 -9.56
N TYR A 32 -5.07 -5.38 -10.40
CA TYR A 32 -6.35 -6.08 -10.24
C TYR A 32 -6.23 -7.59 -10.41
N ALA A 33 -5.44 -8.05 -11.38
CA ALA A 33 -5.18 -9.48 -11.57
C ALA A 33 -4.45 -10.10 -10.35
N SER A 34 -3.54 -9.34 -9.74
CA SER A 34 -2.81 -9.77 -8.53
C SER A 34 -3.75 -9.86 -7.33
N LEU A 35 -4.60 -8.84 -7.12
CA LEU A 35 -5.63 -8.85 -6.07
C LEU A 35 -6.59 -10.02 -6.25
N PHE A 36 -7.11 -10.21 -7.46
CA PHE A 36 -8.04 -11.29 -7.78
C PHE A 36 -7.41 -12.65 -7.53
N ARG A 37 -6.17 -12.88 -8.01
CA ARG A 37 -5.44 -14.12 -7.79
C ARG A 37 -5.26 -14.45 -6.30
N ILE A 38 -4.93 -13.46 -5.47
CA ILE A 38 -4.78 -13.65 -4.03
C ILE A 38 -6.14 -13.91 -3.39
N ALA A 39 -7.16 -13.12 -3.76
CA ALA A 39 -8.50 -13.25 -3.22
C ALA A 39 -9.10 -14.64 -3.49
N GLU A 40 -9.06 -15.12 -4.72
CA GLU A 40 -9.58 -16.44 -5.08
C GLU A 40 -8.88 -17.58 -4.33
N ARG A 41 -7.56 -17.49 -4.14
CA ARG A 41 -6.77 -18.59 -3.58
C ARG A 41 -6.68 -18.57 -2.06
N HIS A 42 -6.71 -17.39 -1.47
CA HIS A 42 -6.30 -17.17 -0.09
C HIS A 42 -7.24 -16.26 0.70
N ALA A 43 -8.32 -15.75 0.09
CA ALA A 43 -9.27 -14.87 0.75
C ALA A 43 -10.72 -15.06 0.26
N ALA A 44 -11.07 -16.23 -0.26
CA ALA A 44 -12.40 -16.52 -0.84
C ALA A 44 -13.47 -16.66 0.24
N THR A 45 -13.10 -17.17 1.42
CA THR A 45 -14.01 -17.34 2.56
C THR A 45 -13.68 -16.36 3.69
N ASP A 46 -14.64 -16.11 4.58
CA ASP A 46 -14.40 -15.27 5.77
C ASP A 46 -13.32 -15.86 6.67
N GLY A 47 -13.26 -17.18 6.80
CA GLY A 47 -12.21 -17.85 7.58
C GLY A 47 -10.81 -17.64 6.99
N GLN A 48 -10.70 -17.57 5.67
CA GLN A 48 -9.45 -17.22 5.00
C GLN A 48 -9.09 -15.74 5.18
N ARG A 49 -10.07 -14.83 5.04
CA ARG A 49 -9.89 -13.39 5.26
C ARG A 49 -9.50 -13.03 6.68
N ARG A 50 -10.03 -13.73 7.69
CA ARG A 50 -9.68 -13.53 9.11
C ARG A 50 -8.23 -13.91 9.46
N ARG A 51 -7.44 -14.49 8.56
CA ARG A 51 -6.01 -14.77 8.83
C ARG A 51 -5.18 -13.50 8.93
N GLN A 52 -5.62 -12.42 8.30
CA GLN A 52 -4.93 -11.12 8.29
C GLN A 52 -5.50 -10.12 9.31
N THR A 53 -6.62 -10.43 9.98
CA THR A 53 -7.24 -9.54 10.97
C THR A 53 -7.36 -10.23 12.32
N HIS A 54 -7.00 -9.53 13.40
CA HIS A 54 -7.25 -10.06 14.73
C HIS A 54 -8.73 -9.83 15.08
N PRO A 55 -9.53 -10.87 15.41
CA PRO A 55 -10.98 -10.72 15.57
C PRO A 55 -11.42 -9.75 16.68
N GLN A 56 -10.52 -9.43 17.61
CA GLN A 56 -10.81 -8.63 18.80
C GLN A 56 -9.94 -7.37 18.91
N VAL A 57 -8.94 -7.20 18.06
CA VAL A 57 -7.98 -6.10 18.17
C VAL A 57 -7.91 -5.42 16.81
N LEU A 58 -8.33 -4.16 16.77
CA LEU A 58 -8.29 -3.34 15.57
C LEU A 58 -6.84 -2.99 15.22
N ALA A 59 -6.41 -3.27 13.99
CA ALA A 59 -5.07 -2.91 13.55
C ALA A 59 -4.96 -1.40 13.24
N PRO A 60 -3.77 -0.79 13.37
CA PRO A 60 -3.56 0.63 13.11
C PRO A 60 -4.07 1.09 11.73
N HIS A 61 -3.79 0.34 10.67
CA HIS A 61 -4.25 0.66 9.32
C HIS A 61 -5.78 0.54 9.14
N GLU A 62 -6.44 -0.34 9.90
CA GLU A 62 -7.90 -0.48 9.90
C GLU A 62 -8.54 0.74 10.55
N ALA A 63 -8.01 1.19 11.70
CA ALA A 63 -8.48 2.40 12.38
C ALA A 63 -8.36 3.65 11.49
N ILE A 64 -7.21 3.84 10.83
CA ILE A 64 -6.98 4.94 9.88
C ILE A 64 -8.02 4.92 8.75
N ARG A 65 -8.29 3.72 8.20
CA ARG A 65 -9.23 3.54 7.09
C ARG A 65 -10.67 3.82 7.50
N LEU A 66 -11.09 3.35 8.67
CA LEU A 66 -12.43 3.59 9.21
C LEU A 66 -12.70 5.08 9.36
N VAL A 67 -11.80 5.81 10.04
CA VAL A 67 -11.92 7.27 10.22
C VAL A 67 -11.96 7.99 8.88
N SER A 68 -11.10 7.60 7.92
CA SER A 68 -11.09 8.18 6.57
C SER A 68 -12.41 7.95 5.81
N PHE A 69 -13.03 6.78 5.99
CA PHE A 69 -14.27 6.42 5.29
C PHE A 69 -15.48 7.14 5.88
N LEU A 70 -15.56 7.25 7.20
CA LEU A 70 -16.60 8.00 7.90
C LEU A 70 -16.51 9.50 7.55
N LEU A 71 -15.31 10.09 7.54
CA LEU A 71 -15.10 11.51 7.19
C LEU A 71 -15.45 11.83 5.73
N SER A 72 -15.20 10.89 4.82
CA SER A 72 -15.48 11.09 3.38
C SER A 72 -16.92 10.75 2.98
N GLY A 73 -17.71 10.17 3.90
CA GLY A 73 -19.05 9.66 3.62
C GLY A 73 -19.06 8.37 2.77
N ALA A 74 -17.90 7.74 2.57
CA ALA A 74 -17.80 6.44 1.90
C ALA A 74 -18.32 5.29 2.79
N ALA A 75 -18.44 5.53 4.09
CA ALA A 75 -19.19 4.73 5.05
C ALA A 75 -20.07 5.66 5.89
N LEU A 76 -21.18 5.12 6.39
CA LEU A 76 -22.08 5.83 7.31
C LEU A 76 -21.88 5.26 8.72
N PRO A 77 -21.95 6.11 9.76
CA PRO A 77 -21.98 5.63 11.14
C PRO A 77 -23.23 4.77 11.38
N GLU A 78 -23.10 3.77 12.24
CA GLU A 78 -24.24 2.95 12.69
C GLU A 78 -25.11 3.71 13.71
N ASP A 79 -26.33 3.24 13.94
CA ASP A 79 -27.26 3.87 14.88
C ASP A 79 -26.67 3.97 16.30
N GLY A 80 -26.53 5.20 16.79
CA GLY A 80 -25.97 5.48 18.12
C GLY A 80 -24.45 5.54 18.18
N GLU A 81 -23.75 5.37 17.05
CA GLU A 81 -22.31 5.62 16.95
C GLU A 81 -22.04 7.14 17.00
N PRO A 82 -21.06 7.60 17.81
CA PRO A 82 -20.65 9.01 17.80
C PRO A 82 -20.16 9.46 16.43
N GLU A 83 -20.42 10.73 16.08
CA GLU A 83 -19.77 11.34 14.93
C GLU A 83 -18.26 11.44 15.16
N VAL A 84 -17.49 11.23 14.09
CA VAL A 84 -16.03 11.38 14.13
C VAL A 84 -15.66 12.82 14.51
N ASP A 85 -14.95 12.97 15.62
CA ASP A 85 -14.54 14.27 16.13
C ASP A 85 -13.04 14.58 15.87
N ARG A 86 -12.57 15.72 16.39
CA ARG A 86 -11.17 16.13 16.25
C ARG A 86 -10.20 15.20 16.99
N ALA A 87 -10.61 14.62 18.10
CA ALA A 87 -9.79 13.69 18.86
C ALA A 87 -9.63 12.37 18.08
N ASP A 88 -10.68 11.89 17.44
CA ASP A 88 -10.63 10.70 16.58
C ASP A 88 -9.69 10.89 15.38
N ILE A 89 -9.76 12.06 14.72
CA ILE A 89 -8.84 12.43 13.65
C ILE A 89 -7.39 12.44 14.15
N THR A 90 -7.16 13.03 15.32
CA THR A 90 -5.82 13.11 15.93
C THR A 90 -5.29 11.72 16.29
N ALA A 91 -6.15 10.84 16.81
CA ALA A 91 -5.83 9.45 17.10
C ALA A 91 -5.44 8.69 15.81
N ALA A 92 -6.23 8.80 14.75
CA ALA A 92 -5.94 8.18 13.46
C ALA A 92 -4.61 8.70 12.87
N LEU A 93 -4.34 10.01 12.91
CA LEU A 93 -3.08 10.58 12.45
C LEU A 93 -1.88 10.06 13.24
N SER A 94 -2.04 9.89 14.56
CA SER A 94 -1.00 9.35 15.44
C SER A 94 -0.65 7.89 15.15
N LEU A 95 -1.58 7.14 14.53
CA LEU A 95 -1.37 5.76 14.10
C LEU A 95 -0.63 5.64 12.75
N VAL A 96 -0.55 6.70 11.95
CA VAL A 96 0.07 6.66 10.61
C VAL A 96 1.52 6.16 10.63
N PRO A 97 2.41 6.63 11.54
CA PRO A 97 3.77 6.12 11.62
C PRO A 97 3.83 4.63 11.94
N LEU A 98 2.99 4.16 12.86
CA LEU A 98 2.92 2.74 13.24
C LEU A 98 2.44 1.87 12.08
N ALA A 99 1.34 2.26 11.41
CA ALA A 99 0.83 1.53 10.25
C ALA A 99 1.85 1.46 9.10
N ARG A 100 2.68 2.49 8.93
CA ARG A 100 3.78 2.48 7.96
C ARG A 100 4.89 1.52 8.35
N ALA A 101 5.28 1.50 9.63
CA ALA A 101 6.27 0.56 10.15
C ALA A 101 5.81 -0.90 9.98
N GLU A 102 4.56 -1.21 10.35
CA GLU A 102 3.98 -2.54 10.15
C GLU A 102 3.98 -2.96 8.67
N MET A 103 3.69 -2.04 7.74
CA MET A 103 3.73 -2.32 6.30
C MET A 103 5.17 -2.54 5.80
N ASP A 104 6.13 -1.76 6.29
CA ASP A 104 7.55 -1.95 5.99
C ASP A 104 8.06 -3.32 6.46
N GLU A 105 7.67 -3.75 7.66
CA GLU A 105 7.99 -5.08 8.22
C GLU A 105 7.39 -6.21 7.39
N LEU A 106 6.10 -6.08 7.00
CA LEU A 106 5.44 -7.05 6.12
C LEU A 106 6.13 -7.14 4.77
N GLU A 107 6.53 -6.01 4.18
CA GLU A 107 7.26 -5.98 2.92
C GLU A 107 8.64 -6.66 3.06
N ALA A 108 9.42 -6.30 4.10
CA ALA A 108 10.73 -6.89 4.38
C ALA A 108 10.63 -8.42 4.57
N GLY A 109 9.64 -8.88 5.32
CA GLY A 109 9.35 -10.30 5.53
C GLY A 109 8.99 -11.02 4.24
N LEU A 110 8.12 -10.42 3.41
CA LEU A 110 7.74 -11.00 2.11
C LEU A 110 8.93 -11.11 1.16
N LEU A 111 9.77 -10.08 1.09
CA LEU A 111 10.99 -10.10 0.26
C LEU A 111 11.98 -11.16 0.74
N THR A 112 12.16 -11.29 2.07
CA THR A 112 12.99 -12.35 2.66
C THR A 112 12.46 -13.74 2.31
N MET A 113 11.14 -13.95 2.42
CA MET A 113 10.49 -15.20 2.05
C MET A 113 10.56 -15.51 0.55
N ALA A 114 10.48 -14.51 -0.31
CA ALA A 114 10.63 -14.65 -1.76
C ALA A 114 12.05 -15.07 -2.12
N ARG A 115 13.06 -14.43 -1.51
CA ARG A 115 14.48 -14.80 -1.66
C ARG A 115 14.76 -16.21 -1.16
N GLY A 116 14.21 -16.59 -0.01
CA GLY A 116 14.30 -17.95 0.54
C GLY A 116 13.66 -19.02 -0.36
N ARG A 117 12.70 -18.64 -1.20
CA ARG A 117 12.07 -19.50 -2.22
C ARG A 117 12.77 -19.47 -3.58
N GLY A 118 13.94 -18.83 -3.66
CA GLY A 118 14.77 -18.79 -4.87
C GLY A 118 14.41 -17.70 -5.89
N MET A 119 13.43 -16.83 -5.62
CA MET A 119 13.09 -15.74 -6.55
C MET A 119 14.27 -14.79 -6.73
N THR A 120 14.71 -14.58 -7.96
CA THR A 120 15.82 -13.72 -8.34
C THR A 120 15.45 -12.23 -8.22
N TRP A 121 16.45 -11.35 -8.12
CA TRP A 121 16.21 -9.90 -8.09
C TRP A 121 15.49 -9.34 -9.33
N PRO A 122 15.73 -9.84 -10.56
CA PRO A 122 14.90 -9.50 -11.72
C PRO A 122 13.42 -9.87 -11.54
N GLU A 123 13.11 -11.07 -11.04
CA GLU A 123 11.72 -11.49 -10.79
C GLU A 123 11.04 -10.65 -9.71
N ILE A 124 11.78 -10.30 -8.66
CA ILE A 124 11.29 -9.39 -7.60
C ILE A 124 11.06 -7.99 -8.17
N ALA A 125 11.99 -7.44 -8.95
CA ALA A 125 11.83 -6.13 -9.59
C ALA A 125 10.60 -6.11 -10.50
N PHE A 126 10.38 -7.17 -11.28
CA PHE A 126 9.17 -7.33 -12.09
C PHE A 126 7.89 -7.32 -11.24
N GLY A 127 7.88 -8.07 -10.12
CA GLY A 127 6.74 -8.10 -9.19
C GLY A 127 6.45 -6.74 -8.56
N LEU A 128 7.48 -6.01 -8.16
CA LEU A 128 7.37 -4.67 -7.55
C LEU A 128 7.13 -3.54 -8.58
N GLY A 129 7.27 -3.81 -9.87
CA GLY A 129 7.20 -2.78 -10.92
C GLY A 129 8.40 -1.84 -10.94
N LEU A 130 9.57 -2.32 -10.50
CA LEU A 130 10.82 -1.55 -10.50
C LEU A 130 11.56 -1.75 -11.82
N ALA A 131 12.16 -0.67 -12.33
CA ALA A 131 12.86 -0.68 -13.61
C ALA A 131 14.11 -1.58 -13.64
N THR A 132 14.75 -1.81 -12.49
CA THR A 132 16.00 -2.58 -12.42
C THR A 132 16.05 -3.56 -11.24
N PRO A 133 16.77 -4.69 -11.37
CA PRO A 133 17.05 -5.58 -10.25
C PRO A 133 17.78 -4.89 -9.08
N GLN A 134 18.64 -3.92 -9.39
CA GLN A 134 19.37 -3.15 -8.39
C GLN A 134 18.42 -2.29 -7.55
N ALA A 135 17.38 -1.69 -8.14
CA ALA A 135 16.38 -0.94 -7.40
C ALA A 135 15.63 -1.83 -6.40
N ALA A 136 15.32 -3.08 -6.77
CA ALA A 136 14.71 -4.05 -5.85
C ALA A 136 15.63 -4.38 -4.68
N ARG A 137 16.92 -4.63 -4.96
CA ARG A 137 17.92 -4.90 -3.92
C ARG A 137 18.09 -3.72 -2.96
N GLN A 138 18.23 -2.49 -3.49
CA GLN A 138 18.38 -1.30 -2.65
C GLN A 138 17.13 -1.03 -1.80
N ARG A 139 15.93 -1.28 -2.34
CA ARG A 139 14.69 -1.18 -1.57
C ARG A 139 14.68 -2.18 -0.42
N TYR A 140 15.08 -3.42 -0.67
CA TYR A 140 15.22 -4.44 0.38
C TYR A 140 16.23 -4.04 1.46
N GLU A 141 17.41 -3.56 1.08
CA GLU A 141 18.44 -3.12 2.03
C GLU A 141 17.94 -1.94 2.90
N ARG A 142 17.22 -0.97 2.30
CA ARG A 142 16.59 0.13 3.06
C ARG A 142 15.46 -0.32 3.99
N LEU A 143 14.72 -1.36 3.61
CA LEU A 143 13.69 -1.94 4.47
C LEU A 143 14.33 -2.59 5.68
N LEU A 144 15.32 -3.47 5.46
CA LEU A 144 16.06 -4.11 6.55
C LEU A 144 16.66 -3.09 7.52
N SER A 145 17.27 -2.02 7.03
CA SER A 145 17.84 -0.98 7.91
C SER A 145 16.79 -0.23 8.74
N ARG A 146 15.53 -0.18 8.31
CA ARG A 146 14.43 0.50 9.01
C ARG A 146 13.70 -0.44 9.98
N THR A 147 13.70 -1.73 9.69
CA THR A 147 13.00 -2.76 10.47
C THR A 147 13.92 -3.52 11.42
N ASP A 148 15.24 -3.28 11.38
CA ASP A 148 16.17 -3.81 12.37
C ASP A 148 15.83 -3.18 13.73
N PRO A 149 15.40 -3.98 14.74
CA PRO A 149 15.17 -3.42 16.06
C PRO A 149 16.50 -2.82 16.53
N ALA A 150 16.52 -1.50 16.72
CA ALA A 150 17.72 -0.81 17.18
C ALA A 150 18.31 -1.55 18.39
N PRO A 151 19.63 -1.85 18.41
CA PRO A 151 20.25 -2.43 19.60
C PRO A 151 20.23 -1.36 20.70
N GLY A 152 19.28 -1.46 21.63
CA GLY A 152 19.27 -0.64 22.84
C GLY A 152 17.90 -0.14 23.28
N ALA A 153 17.15 -1.01 23.96
CA ALA A 153 16.21 -0.63 25.00
C ALA A 153 16.25 -1.74 26.07
N GLU A 154 17.37 -1.79 26.81
CA GLU A 154 17.44 -2.35 28.16
C GLU A 154 17.41 -1.19 29.17
#